data_AF-A0A497QAN2-F1
#
_entry.id   AF-A0A497QAN2-F1
#
_cell.length_a   1.000
_cell.length_b   1.000
_cell.length_c   1.000
_cell.angle_alpha   90.00
_cell.angle_beta   90.00
_cell.angle_gamma   90.00
#
_symmetry.space_group_name_H-M   'P 1'
#
loop_
_entity.id
_entity.type
_entity.pdbx_description
1 polymer ?
#
loop_
_entity_poly.entity_id
_entity_poly.type
_entity_poly.pdbx_seq_one_letter_code
_entity_poly.pdbx_strand_id
1 'polypeptide(L)'
;MHITISEKNDDTTIGADDLYKSGKMPDMMKHWYSIRKQYPPEFLLAYRMGDFYEFFYDDAINVSKLLGLTLTKRGSGPSRHPLAGIPHKATQHFKTLVK
;
A
#
# COMPACT_ATOMS: atom_id res chain seq x y z
N MET A 1 -0.61 -38.80 -7.04
CA MET A 1 -1.01 -37.65 -6.19
C MET A 1 0.00 -36.55 -6.44
N HIS A 2 -0.35 -35.54 -7.24
CA HIS A 2 0.53 -34.40 -7.51
C HIS A 2 0.42 -33.43 -6.33
N ILE A 3 1.45 -33.41 -5.49
CA ILE A 3 1.66 -32.38 -4.47
C ILE A 3 2.48 -31.26 -5.12
N THR A 4 1.81 -30.22 -5.60
CA THR A 4 2.48 -28.99 -6.05
C THR A 4 2.96 -28.24 -4.80
N ILE A 5 4.27 -28.19 -4.63
CA ILE A 5 4.95 -27.39 -3.62
C ILE A 5 4.65 -25.92 -3.94
N SER A 6 3.83 -25.24 -3.14
CA SER A 6 3.63 -23.79 -3.24
C SER A 6 4.95 -23.10 -2.93
N GLU A 7 5.49 -22.42 -3.94
CA GLU A 7 6.67 -21.57 -3.83
C GLU A 7 6.48 -20.56 -2.69
N LYS A 8 7.24 -20.74 -1.61
CA LYS A 8 7.48 -19.70 -0.63
C LYS A 8 8.41 -18.67 -1.28
N ASN A 9 7.84 -17.64 -1.89
CA ASN A 9 8.59 -16.45 -2.25
C ASN A 9 8.87 -15.63 -0.99
N ASP A 10 10.14 -15.64 -0.61
CA ASP A 10 10.76 -14.78 0.39
C ASP A 10 10.84 -13.35 -0.18
N ASP A 11 9.73 -12.60 -0.11
CA ASP A 11 9.76 -11.14 -0.05
C ASP A 11 8.90 -10.72 1.13
N THR A 12 9.50 -10.02 2.07
CA THR A 12 8.94 -9.69 3.40
C THR A 12 7.86 -8.61 3.36
N THR A 13 6.97 -8.65 2.37
CA THR A 13 5.78 -7.81 2.29
C THR A 13 4.54 -8.68 2.07
N ILE A 14 3.79 -8.92 3.15
CA ILE A 14 2.46 -9.54 3.05
C ILE A 14 1.59 -8.58 2.24
N GLY A 15 1.13 -9.02 1.06
CA GLY A 15 0.24 -8.23 0.21
C GLY A 15 -1.04 -7.83 0.96
N ALA A 16 -1.61 -6.68 0.61
CA ALA A 16 -2.84 -6.19 1.24
C ALA A 16 -3.99 -7.22 1.14
N ASP A 17 -4.08 -7.92 0.02
CA ASP A 17 -5.10 -8.96 -0.23
C ASP A 17 -4.92 -10.19 0.69
N ASP A 18 -3.69 -10.67 0.87
CA ASP A 18 -3.35 -11.76 1.79
C ASP A 18 -3.61 -11.39 3.26
N LEU A 19 -3.24 -10.17 3.67
CA LEU A 19 -3.50 -9.72 5.03
C LEU A 19 -5.00 -9.53 5.30
N TYR A 20 -5.76 -9.06 4.31
CA TYR A 20 -7.22 -8.96 4.40
C TYR A 20 -7.88 -10.35 4.52
N LYS A 21 -7.48 -11.31 3.68
CA LYS A 21 -8.00 -12.69 3.70
C LYS A 21 -7.65 -13.44 4.99
N SER A 22 -6.48 -13.18 5.57
CA SER A 22 -6.04 -13.81 6.82
C SER A 22 -6.72 -13.25 8.08
N GLY A 23 -7.53 -12.18 7.96
CA GLY A 23 -8.21 -11.56 9.09
C GLY A 23 -7.30 -10.82 10.08
N LYS A 24 -5.98 -10.79 9.84
CA LYS A 24 -4.97 -10.14 10.69
C LYS A 24 -4.77 -8.66 10.39
N MET A 25 -5.56 -8.11 9.48
CA MET A 25 -5.53 -6.70 9.11
C MET A 25 -6.13 -5.83 10.23
N PRO A 26 -5.47 -4.74 10.66
CA PRO A 26 -6.05 -3.77 11.60
C PRO A 26 -7.35 -3.15 11.05
N ASP A 27 -8.29 -2.77 11.92
CA ASP A 27 -9.60 -2.28 11.47
C ASP A 27 -9.53 -1.04 10.55
N MET A 28 -8.59 -0.12 10.82
CA MET A 28 -8.31 1.02 9.93
C MET A 28 -7.86 0.58 8.53
N MET A 29 -7.03 -0.46 8.45
CA MET A 29 -6.55 -1.01 7.18
C MET A 29 -7.68 -1.75 6.44
N LYS A 30 -8.59 -2.42 7.16
CA LYS A 30 -9.77 -3.05 6.54
C LYS A 30 -10.65 -2.00 5.86
N HIS A 31 -10.83 -0.84 6.49
CA HIS A 31 -11.60 0.24 5.90
C HIS A 31 -10.93 0.81 4.65
N TRP A 32 -9.62 1.10 4.72
CA TRP A 32 -8.85 1.51 3.55
C TRP A 32 -8.96 0.49 2.40
N TYR A 33 -8.81 -0.79 2.70
CA TYR A 33 -8.85 -1.86 1.71
C TYR A 33 -10.25 -2.03 1.10
N SER A 34 -11.32 -1.88 1.89
CA SER A 34 -12.70 -1.89 1.41
C SER A 34 -12.99 -0.73 0.46
N ILE A 35 -12.43 0.46 0.72
CA ILE A 35 -12.52 1.59 -0.21
C ILE A 35 -11.67 1.31 -1.45
N ARG A 36 -10.43 0.83 -1.28
CA ARG A 36 -9.52 0.52 -2.40
C ARG A 36 -10.14 -0.46 -3.40
N LYS A 37 -10.86 -1.48 -2.91
CA LYS A 37 -11.57 -2.47 -3.75
C LYS A 37 -12.71 -1.90 -4.59
N GLN A 38 -13.23 -0.73 -4.26
CA GLN A 38 -14.30 -0.09 -5.04
C GLN A 38 -13.77 0.64 -6.28
N TYR A 39 -12.45 0.84 -6.37
CA TYR A 39 -11.81 1.52 -7.49
C TYR A 39 -10.98 0.56 -8.34
N PRO A 40 -10.79 0.85 -9.63
CA PRO A 40 -9.94 0.03 -10.48
C PRO A 40 -8.49 -0.03 -9.96
N PRO A 41 -7.75 -1.11 -10.23
CA PRO A 41 -6.38 -1.28 -9.73
C PRO A 41 -5.44 -0.17 -10.20
N GLU A 42 -5.75 0.46 -11.34
CA GLU A 42 -5.01 1.55 -11.98
C GLU A 42 -5.08 2.87 -11.20
N PHE A 43 -6.07 3.03 -10.32
CA PHE A 43 -6.25 4.25 -9.53
C PHE A 43 -5.47 4.17 -8.23
N LEU A 44 -4.78 5.25 -7.87
CA LEU A 44 -4.07 5.34 -6.59
C LEU A 44 -5.00 5.94 -5.52
N LEU A 45 -5.14 5.25 -4.38
CA LEU A 45 -5.92 5.77 -3.25
C LEU A 45 -5.02 6.57 -2.31
N ALA A 46 -5.06 7.89 -2.44
CA ALA A 46 -4.38 8.80 -1.53
C ALA A 46 -5.18 8.95 -0.22
N TYR A 47 -4.74 8.28 0.85
CA TYR A 47 -5.42 8.36 2.14
C TYR A 47 -4.89 9.53 2.95
N ARG A 48 -5.72 10.54 3.21
CA ARG A 48 -5.29 11.74 3.94
C ARG A 48 -5.22 11.46 5.45
N MET A 49 -4.00 11.44 5.99
CA MET A 49 -3.72 11.45 7.42
C MET A 49 -3.12 12.80 7.82
N GLY A 50 -3.98 13.74 8.24
CA GLY A 50 -3.57 15.08 8.65
C GLY A 50 -2.99 15.90 7.49
N ASP A 51 -1.70 16.25 7.60
CA ASP A 51 -0.95 17.01 6.58
C ASP A 51 -0.24 16.10 5.56
N PHE A 52 -0.44 14.78 5.60
CA PHE A 52 0.16 13.84 4.64
C PHE A 52 -0.90 13.04 3.90
N TYR A 53 -0.66 12.80 2.62
CA TYR A 53 -1.31 11.75 1.86
C TYR A 53 -0.47 10.48 1.95
N GLU A 54 -1.01 9.46 2.60
CA GLU A 54 -0.37 8.16 2.77
C GLU A 54 -0.90 7.17 1.73
N PHE A 55 0.04 6.43 1.14
CA PHE A 55 -0.19 5.27 0.28
C PHE A 55 0.32 4.04 1.01
N PHE A 56 -0.37 2.92 0.87
CA PHE A 56 -0.08 1.67 1.60
C PHE A 56 0.20 0.51 0.63
N TYR A 57 1.00 -0.45 1.07
CA TYR A 57 1.29 -1.69 0.33
C TYR A 57 1.81 -1.44 -1.10
N ASP A 58 1.14 -1.99 -2.11
CA ASP A 58 1.55 -1.90 -3.51
C ASP A 58 1.47 -0.46 -4.04
N ASP A 59 0.45 0.29 -3.63
CA ASP A 59 0.31 1.71 -4.00
C ASP A 59 1.52 2.52 -3.51
N ALA A 60 2.05 2.21 -2.33
CA ALA A 60 3.25 2.86 -1.81
C ALA A 60 4.48 2.60 -2.68
N ILE A 61 4.65 1.36 -3.15
CA ILE A 61 5.78 0.96 -4.00
C ILE A 61 5.68 1.63 -5.37
N ASN A 62 4.48 1.62 -5.97
CA ASN A 62 4.23 2.25 -7.27
C ASN A 62 4.43 3.76 -7.20
N VAL A 63 3.87 4.42 -6.20
CA VAL A 63 3.99 5.88 -6.01
C VAL A 63 5.44 6.28 -5.72
N SER A 64 6.14 5.51 -4.89
CA SER A 64 7.57 5.71 -4.62
C SER A 64 8.40 5.67 -5.90
N LYS A 65 8.17 4.68 -6.77
CA LYS A 65 8.88 4.55 -8.06
C LYS A 65 8.49 5.64 -9.05
N LEU A 66 7.21 5.96 -9.16
CA LEU A 66 6.68 6.91 -10.14
C LEU A 66 7.09 8.36 -9.83
N LEU A 67 7.12 8.72 -8.55
CA LEU A 67 7.42 10.08 -8.09
C LEU A 67 8.81 10.24 -7.50
N GLY A 68 9.59 9.17 -7.41
CA GLY A 68 10.91 9.18 -6.77
C GLY A 68 10.86 9.46 -5.26
N LEU A 69 9.77 9.07 -4.59
CA LEU A 69 9.59 9.32 -3.16
C LEU A 69 10.27 8.24 -2.32
N THR A 70 10.72 8.58 -1.13
CA THR A 70 11.29 7.61 -0.18
C THR A 70 10.22 6.64 0.30
N LEU A 71 10.37 5.36 -0.05
CA LEU A 71 9.55 4.28 0.50
C LEU A 71 9.95 4.04 1.96
N THR A 72 9.00 4.14 2.87
CA THR A 72 9.20 3.86 4.29
C THR A 72 8.39 2.64 4.70
N LYS A 73 8.65 2.10 5.90
CA LYS A 73 7.91 0.95 6.44
C LYS A 73 7.45 1.30 7.84
N ARG A 74 6.18 1.06 8.16
CA ARG A 74 5.59 1.33 9.49
C ARG A 74 5.03 0.04 10.06
N GLY A 75 5.08 -0.06 11.38
CA GLY A 75 4.72 -1.25 12.14
C GLY A 75 5.92 -2.13 12.52
N SER A 76 5.63 -3.14 13.34
CA SER A 76 6.60 -4.13 13.84
C SER A 76 6.11 -5.55 13.55
N GLY A 77 7.04 -6.43 13.20
CA GLY A 77 6.75 -7.85 12.93
C GLY A 77 5.76 -8.05 11.76
N PRO A 78 4.73 -8.91 11.90
CA PRO A 78 3.79 -9.25 10.82
C PRO A 78 2.88 -8.09 10.39
N SER A 79 2.88 -7.00 11.14
CA SER A 79 2.15 -5.76 10.81
C SER A 79 3.07 -4.71 10.18
N ARG A 80 4.31 -5.07 9.80
CA ARG A 80 5.18 -4.18 9.03
C ARG A 80 4.65 -4.08 7.60
N HIS A 81 4.27 -2.88 7.18
CA HIS A 81 3.77 -2.61 5.84
C HIS A 81 4.53 -1.44 5.20
N PRO A 82 4.80 -1.50 3.89
CA PRO A 82 5.39 -0.37 3.18
C PRO A 82 4.39 0.77 3.09
N LEU A 83 4.90 2.00 3.21
CA LEU A 83 4.15 3.22 3.05
C LEU A 83 4.97 4.27 2.29
N ALA A 84 4.27 5.11 1.55
CA ALA A 84 4.82 6.31 0.95
C ALA A 84 3.93 7.48 1.36
N GLY A 85 4.55 8.58 1.79
CA GLY A 85 3.84 9.77 2.24
C GLY A 85 4.18 10.96 1.36
N ILE A 86 3.17 11.65 0.85
CA ILE A 86 3.33 12.95 0.19
C ILE A 86 2.82 14.02 1.14
N PRO A 87 3.64 15.02 1.52
CA PRO A 87 3.14 16.15 2.29
C PRO A 87 2.07 16.89 1.48
N HIS A 88 0.96 17.24 2.13
CA HIS A 88 -0.18 17.92 1.53
C HIS A 88 0.24 19.24 0.86
N LYS A 89 1.24 19.92 1.42
CA LYS A 89 1.82 21.15 0.84
C LYS A 89 2.63 20.92 -0.43
N ALA A 90 3.04 19.69 -0.73
CA ALA A 90 3.77 19.35 -1.93
C ALA A 90 2.82 18.92 -3.06
N THR A 91 1.86 19.80 -3.36
CA THR A 91 0.89 19.67 -4.47
C THR A 91 1.56 19.49 -5.83
N GLN A 92 2.82 19.88 -5.96
CA GLN A 92 3.63 19.68 -7.18
C GLN A 92 3.82 18.20 -7.52
N HIS A 93 3.91 17.29 -6.53
CA HIS A 93 4.07 15.85 -6.78
C HIS A 93 2.82 15.22 -7.41
N PHE A 94 1.63 15.74 -7.11
CA PHE A 94 0.39 15.26 -7.70
C PHE A 94 0.26 15.65 -9.18
N LYS A 95 0.91 16.72 -9.63
CA LYS A 95 0.87 17.15 -11.04
C LYS A 95 1.48 16.11 -11.99
N THR A 96 2.42 15.30 -11.52
CA THR A 96 3.04 14.21 -12.31
C THR A 96 2.15 12.96 -12.35
N LEU A 97 1.18 12.83 -11.44
CA LEU A 97 0.23 11.71 -11.39
C LEU A 97 -0.99 11.93 -12.30
N VAL A 98 -1.31 13.19 -12.61
CA VAL A 98 -2.44 13.55 -13.46
C VAL A 98 -1.93 13.68 -14.90
N LYS A 99 -2.36 12.77 -15.76
CA LYS A 99 -2.19 12.89 -17.22
C LYS A 99 -3.33 13.70 -17.83
#